data_AF-A0A2J6X8S5-F1
#
_entry.id   AF-A0A2J6X8S5-F1
#
_cell.length_a   1.000
_cell.length_b   1.000
_cell.length_c   1.000
_cell.angle_alpha   90.00
_cell.angle_beta   90.00
_cell.angle_gamma   90.00
#
_symmetry.space_group_name_H-M   'P 1'
#
loop_
_entity.id
_entity.type
_entity.pdbx_description
1 polymer ?
#
loop_
_entity_poly.entity_id
_entity_poly.type
_entity_poly.pdbx_seq_one_letter_code
_entity_poly.pdbx_strand_id
1 'polypeptide(L)'
;MNELTSLKELYKLISPCNLCPLRCNVERLKGEIGLCNSDIFVKISSAVLYKGEEPPLSGRFGSGTIFFSNCNLKCVYCQNYNFSQLGSGKTVSVKELSNLMLSLEKKGAANINFVTATHYAPQAMAALTLAREKGLKIPTVWNTIGYETVQVIKLLNNFIDIYLPDLR
;
A
#
# COMPACT_ATOMS: atom_id res chain seq x y z
N MET A 1 11.34 -3.84 17.35
CA MET A 1 10.14 -2.97 17.40
C MET A 1 8.97 -3.83 16.98
N ASN A 2 7.79 -3.73 17.60
CA ASN A 2 6.63 -4.51 17.16
C ASN A 2 5.77 -3.72 16.16
N GLU A 3 4.81 -4.38 15.51
CA GLU A 3 3.88 -3.77 14.54
C GLU A 3 3.19 -2.52 15.12
N LEU A 4 2.67 -2.58 16.34
CA LEU A 4 1.95 -1.46 16.95
C LEU A 4 2.82 -0.20 17.12
N THR A 5 4.08 -0.37 17.55
CA THR A 5 5.03 0.74 17.66
C THR A 5 5.36 1.30 16.28
N SER A 6 5.62 0.44 15.29
CA SER A 6 5.93 0.90 13.93
C SER A 6 4.75 1.61 13.26
N LEU A 7 3.52 1.17 13.53
CA LEU A 7 2.31 1.84 13.05
C LEU A 7 2.20 3.27 13.59
N LYS A 8 2.43 3.46 14.90
CA LYS A 8 2.43 4.80 15.51
C LYS A 8 3.47 5.71 14.87
N GLU A 9 4.68 5.20 14.61
CA GLU A 9 5.73 5.97 13.94
C GLU A 9 5.37 6.30 12.49
N LEU A 10 4.76 5.38 11.73
CA LEU A 10 4.26 5.66 10.38
C LEU A 10 3.24 6.81 10.37
N TYR A 11 2.31 6.84 11.33
CA TYR A 11 1.33 7.93 11.44
C TYR A 11 1.97 9.29 11.79
N LYS A 12 3.11 9.33 12.49
CA LYS A 12 3.84 10.58 12.72
C LYS A 12 4.45 11.14 11.43
N LEU A 13 4.75 10.27 10.45
CA LEU A 13 5.39 10.65 9.19
C LEU A 13 4.42 11.21 8.13
N ILE A 14 3.13 11.35 8.42
CA ILE A 14 2.15 11.92 7.47
C ILE A 14 1.79 13.38 7.72
N SER A 15 2.24 13.98 8.82
CA SER A 15 1.90 15.36 9.19
C SER A 15 2.96 15.94 10.15
N PRO A 16 4.07 16.51 9.64
CA PRO A 16 4.36 16.76 8.22
C PRO A 16 4.75 15.50 7.44
N CYS A 17 4.35 15.43 6.17
CA CYS A 17 4.54 14.25 5.33
C CYS A 17 5.99 14.02 4.89
N ASN A 18 6.60 12.92 5.34
CA ASN A 18 7.97 12.48 5.05
C ASN A 18 8.04 10.99 4.66
N LEU A 19 6.98 10.45 4.04
CA LEU A 19 6.91 9.05 3.64
C LEU A 19 7.84 8.69 2.46
N CYS A 20 8.15 9.66 1.59
CA CYS A 20 9.00 9.47 0.42
C CYS A 20 10.07 10.58 0.31
N PRO A 21 11.14 10.37 -0.48
CA PRO A 21 12.21 11.34 -0.67
C PRO A 21 11.77 12.71 -1.21
N LEU A 22 10.56 12.86 -1.77
CA LEU A 22 10.03 14.16 -2.16
C LEU A 22 9.82 15.12 -0.98
N ARG A 23 9.63 14.60 0.24
CA ARG A 23 9.46 15.38 1.48
C ARG A 23 8.53 16.58 1.32
N CYS A 24 7.32 16.35 0.80
CA CYS A 24 6.37 17.43 0.55
C CYS A 24 5.92 18.16 1.82
N ASN A 25 6.15 17.61 3.01
CA ASN A 25 5.87 18.20 4.32
C ASN A 25 4.42 18.61 4.59
N VAL A 26 3.49 18.26 3.70
CA VAL A 26 2.06 18.55 3.89
C VAL A 26 1.52 17.91 5.17
N GLU A 27 0.56 18.56 5.78
CA GLU A 27 -0.12 18.13 6.99
C GLU A 27 -1.41 17.37 6.64
N ARG A 28 -1.28 16.08 6.29
CA ARG A 28 -2.43 15.26 5.86
C ARG A 28 -3.52 15.16 6.91
N LEU A 29 -3.16 15.25 8.19
CA LEU A 29 -4.13 15.25 9.31
C LEU A 29 -4.98 16.53 9.35
N LYS A 30 -4.51 17.62 8.72
CA LYS A 30 -5.25 18.88 8.54
C LYS A 30 -6.00 18.94 7.19
N GLY A 31 -6.00 17.86 6.42
CA GLY A 31 -6.68 17.78 5.13
C GLY A 31 -5.83 18.22 3.93
N GLU A 32 -4.53 18.47 4.11
CA GLU A 32 -3.67 18.84 2.99
C GLU A 32 -3.38 17.67 2.06
N ILE A 33 -3.24 17.98 0.76
CA ILE A 33 -2.99 17.01 -0.31
C ILE A 33 -1.51 17.10 -0.72
N GLY A 34 -0.81 15.97 -0.75
CA GLY A 34 0.59 15.92 -1.15
C GLY A 34 0.78 15.98 -2.67
N LEU A 35 2.04 16.12 -3.12
CA LEU A 35 2.42 16.10 -4.54
C LEU A 35 1.98 14.81 -5.28
N CYS A 36 1.72 13.75 -4.52
CA CYS A 36 1.18 12.50 -5.01
C CYS A 36 -0.33 12.52 -5.28
N ASN A 37 -1.04 13.64 -5.05
CA ASN A 37 -2.51 13.79 -5.14
C ASN A 37 -3.32 12.98 -4.11
N SER A 38 -2.68 12.49 -3.05
CA SER A 38 -3.35 11.72 -1.99
C SER A 38 -3.55 12.57 -0.74
N ASP A 39 -4.62 12.29 0.00
CA ASP A 39 -4.95 12.84 1.32
C ASP A 39 -4.80 11.75 2.41
N ILE A 40 -5.63 11.77 3.46
CA ILE A 40 -5.67 10.76 4.52
C ILE A 40 -6.54 9.54 4.18
N PHE A 41 -7.44 9.66 3.20
CA PHE A 41 -8.40 8.62 2.85
C PHE A 41 -7.81 7.70 1.78
N VAL A 42 -7.79 6.41 2.06
CA VAL A 42 -7.24 5.43 1.11
C VAL A 42 -8.12 5.36 -0.11
N LYS A 43 -7.51 5.51 -1.29
CA LYS A 43 -8.18 5.30 -2.56
C LYS A 43 -7.54 4.11 -3.28
N ILE A 44 -8.36 3.18 -3.74
CA ILE A 44 -7.92 2.01 -4.50
C ILE A 44 -8.63 1.95 -5.84
N SER A 45 -7.91 1.51 -6.87
CA SER A 45 -8.48 1.20 -8.18
C SER A 45 -9.22 -0.13 -8.14
N SER A 46 -8.57 -1.17 -7.59
CA SER A 46 -9.13 -2.52 -7.52
C SER A 46 -8.46 -3.39 -6.46
N ALA A 47 -9.13 -4.49 -6.09
CA ALA A 47 -8.61 -5.55 -5.25
C ALA A 47 -9.02 -6.90 -5.89
N VAL A 48 -8.05 -7.65 -6.41
CA VAL A 48 -8.30 -8.80 -7.31
C VAL A 48 -7.31 -9.95 -7.06
N LEU A 49 -7.67 -11.15 -7.52
CA LEU A 49 -6.70 -12.23 -7.70
C LEU A 49 -5.96 -12.01 -9.02
N TYR A 50 -4.73 -11.52 -8.93
CA TYR A 50 -3.92 -11.18 -10.09
C TYR A 50 -2.94 -12.31 -10.40
N LYS A 51 -2.98 -12.80 -11.64
CA LYS A 51 -2.09 -13.87 -12.14
C LYS A 51 -0.91 -13.35 -12.97
N GLY A 52 -0.77 -12.03 -13.09
CA GLY A 52 0.26 -11.41 -13.92
C GLY A 52 1.61 -11.25 -13.22
N GLU A 53 1.69 -11.45 -11.90
CA GLU A 53 2.98 -11.49 -11.19
C GLU A 53 3.74 -12.78 -11.55
N GLU A 54 5.04 -12.80 -11.28
CA GLU A 54 5.89 -13.98 -11.50
C GLU A 54 5.34 -15.22 -10.77
N PRO A 55 5.53 -16.43 -11.33
CA PRO A 55 4.98 -17.67 -10.74
C PRO A 55 5.23 -17.85 -9.23
N PRO A 56 6.41 -17.49 -8.66
CA PRO A 56 6.65 -17.57 -7.21
C PRO A 56 5.71 -16.69 -6.36
N LEU A 57 5.22 -15.58 -6.91
CA LEU A 57 4.29 -14.67 -6.22
C LEU A 57 2.83 -15.02 -6.51
N SER A 58 2.51 -15.34 -7.76
CA SER A 58 1.13 -15.65 -8.17
C SER A 58 0.63 -16.99 -7.60
N GLY A 59 1.53 -17.95 -7.35
CA GLY A 59 1.14 -19.28 -6.92
C GLY A 59 0.13 -19.92 -7.87
N ARG A 60 -0.82 -20.71 -7.34
CA ARG A 60 -1.82 -21.42 -8.15
C ARG A 60 -3.01 -20.57 -8.58
N PHE A 61 -3.47 -19.67 -7.70
CA PHE A 61 -4.74 -18.96 -7.88
C PHE A 61 -4.57 -17.46 -8.13
N GLY A 62 -3.37 -16.92 -7.94
CA GLY A 62 -3.03 -15.50 -8.11
C GLY A 62 -2.58 -14.86 -6.80
N SER A 63 -1.87 -13.74 -6.95
CA SER A 63 -1.56 -12.79 -5.90
C SER A 63 -2.82 -12.01 -5.51
N GLY A 64 -3.06 -11.82 -4.22
CA GLY A 64 -4.16 -10.98 -3.70
C GLY A 64 -3.80 -9.51 -3.83
N THR A 65 -3.85 -9.00 -5.06
CA THR A 65 -3.30 -7.68 -5.40
C THR A 65 -4.32 -6.57 -5.16
N ILE A 66 -3.87 -5.55 -4.44
CA ILE A 66 -4.60 -4.31 -4.17
C ILE A 66 -3.86 -3.17 -4.86
N PHE A 67 -4.48 -2.59 -5.88
CA PHE A 67 -3.94 -1.47 -6.63
C PHE A 67 -4.38 -0.16 -5.98
N PHE A 68 -3.45 0.52 -5.33
CA PHE A 68 -3.71 1.82 -4.75
C PHE A 68 -3.73 2.89 -5.85
N SER A 69 -4.70 3.80 -5.76
CA SER A 69 -4.77 4.96 -6.63
C SER A 69 -3.73 5.99 -6.18
N ASN A 70 -3.39 6.89 -7.09
CA ASN A 70 -2.36 7.91 -6.95
C ASN A 70 -0.92 7.36 -6.91
N CYS A 71 0.08 8.22 -7.09
CA CYS A 71 1.48 7.86 -7.07
C CYS A 71 2.34 9.08 -6.73
N ASN A 72 3.43 8.88 -5.99
CA ASN A 72 4.41 9.93 -5.70
C ASN A 72 5.39 10.19 -6.85
N LEU A 73 5.29 9.48 -7.97
CA LEU A 73 6.01 9.76 -9.23
C LEU A 73 5.02 9.94 -10.39
N LYS A 74 5.51 10.54 -11.48
CA LYS A 74 4.72 10.86 -12.70
C LYS A 74 5.43 10.36 -13.95
N CYS A 75 5.67 9.05 -14.04
CA CYS A 75 6.38 8.46 -15.17
C CYS A 75 5.61 8.68 -16.48
N VAL A 76 6.30 9.14 -17.53
CA VAL A 76 5.70 9.41 -18.86
C VAL A 76 5.20 8.13 -19.56
N TYR A 77 5.73 6.97 -19.17
CA TYR A 77 5.39 5.64 -19.68
C TYR A 77 4.53 4.82 -18.70
N CYS A 78 3.82 5.48 -17.78
CA CYS A 78 3.07 4.76 -16.73
C CYS A 78 1.94 3.89 -17.32
N GLN A 79 2.08 2.56 -17.22
CA GLN A 79 1.03 1.62 -17.62
C GLN A 79 -0.25 1.77 -16.79
N ASN A 80 -0.09 2.27 -15.56
CA ASN A 80 -1.17 2.49 -14.60
C ASN A 80 -1.69 3.93 -14.59
N TYR A 81 -1.47 4.71 -15.66
CA TYR A 81 -1.76 6.15 -15.74
C TYR A 81 -3.17 6.52 -15.23
N ASN A 82 -4.17 5.72 -15.62
CA ASN A 82 -5.57 5.97 -15.29
C ASN A 82 -5.82 6.08 -13.77
N PHE A 83 -5.21 5.23 -12.94
CA PHE A 83 -5.41 5.31 -11.49
C PHE A 83 -4.24 5.93 -10.74
N SER A 84 -3.02 5.86 -11.26
CA SER A 84 -1.82 6.44 -10.62
C SER A 84 -1.73 7.96 -10.77
N GLN A 85 -2.17 8.52 -11.91
CA GLN A 85 -2.05 9.95 -12.19
C GLN A 85 -3.41 10.66 -12.24
N LEU A 86 -4.44 10.02 -12.82
CA LEU A 86 -5.81 10.58 -12.80
C LEU A 86 -6.57 10.21 -11.53
N GLY A 87 -5.99 9.40 -10.65
CA GLY A 87 -6.57 9.05 -9.36
C GLY A 87 -7.91 8.31 -9.47
N SER A 88 -8.19 7.58 -10.56
CA SER A 88 -9.42 6.80 -10.67
C SER A 88 -9.49 5.70 -9.61
N GLY A 89 -10.70 5.33 -9.19
CA GLY A 89 -10.93 4.34 -8.14
C GLY A 89 -11.92 4.83 -7.09
N LYS A 90 -12.02 4.08 -5.99
CA LYS A 90 -12.95 4.36 -4.89
C LYS A 90 -12.21 4.55 -3.57
N THR A 91 -12.73 5.44 -2.75
CA THR A 91 -12.27 5.60 -1.38
C THR A 91 -12.74 4.43 -0.53
N VAL A 92 -11.85 3.91 0.31
CA VAL A 92 -12.13 2.82 1.26
C VAL A 92 -11.58 3.18 2.64
N SER A 93 -12.31 2.78 3.67
CA SER A 93 -11.84 2.84 5.05
C SER A 93 -10.82 1.75 5.35
N VAL A 94 -10.07 1.92 6.44
CA VAL A 94 -9.15 0.88 6.98
C VAL A 94 -9.89 -0.44 7.23
N LYS A 95 -11.13 -0.38 7.72
CA LYS A 95 -11.97 -1.56 7.97
C LYS A 95 -12.36 -2.28 6.67
N GLU A 96 -12.74 -1.52 5.64
CA GLU A 96 -13.06 -2.09 4.32
C GLU A 96 -11.82 -2.70 3.67
N LEU A 97 -10.68 -2.02 3.73
CA LEU A 97 -9.41 -2.53 3.21
C LEU A 97 -8.99 -3.83 3.90
N SER A 98 -9.12 -3.92 5.23
CA SER A 98 -8.91 -5.15 6.01
C SER A 98 -9.83 -6.29 5.54
N ASN A 99 -11.11 -6.01 5.34
CA ASN A 99 -12.07 -7.01 4.86
C ASN A 99 -11.78 -7.45 3.42
N LEU A 100 -11.24 -6.56 2.56
CA LEU A 100 -10.79 -6.93 1.22
C LEU A 100 -9.64 -7.94 1.27
N MET A 101 -8.66 -7.75 2.15
CA MET A 101 -7.55 -8.71 2.33
C MET A 101 -8.06 -10.10 2.73
N LEU A 102 -8.93 -10.18 3.73
CA LEU A 102 -9.53 -11.44 4.18
C LEU A 102 -10.37 -12.11 3.07
N SER A 103 -11.06 -11.31 2.26
CA SER A 103 -11.82 -11.79 1.11
C SER A 103 -10.91 -12.39 0.03
N LEU A 104 -9.75 -11.78 -0.22
CA LEU A 104 -8.74 -12.29 -1.16
C LEU A 104 -8.14 -13.61 -0.67
N GLU A 105 -7.78 -13.70 0.61
CA GLU A 105 -7.31 -14.96 1.22
C GLU A 105 -8.37 -16.06 1.10
N LYS A 106 -9.64 -15.77 1.42
CA LYS A 106 -10.74 -16.74 1.28
C LYS A 106 -10.93 -17.22 -0.16
N LYS A 107 -10.59 -16.40 -1.15
CA LYS A 107 -10.62 -16.77 -2.58
C LYS A 107 -9.39 -17.56 -3.02
N GLY A 108 -8.42 -17.80 -2.13
CA GLY A 108 -7.22 -18.59 -2.38
C GLY A 108 -6.00 -17.78 -2.80
N ALA A 109 -5.94 -16.47 -2.50
CA ALA A 109 -4.76 -15.65 -2.77
C ALA A 109 -3.49 -16.25 -2.16
N ALA A 110 -2.41 -16.25 -2.93
CA ALA A 110 -1.11 -16.74 -2.44
C ALA A 110 -0.45 -15.80 -1.43
N ASN A 111 -0.75 -14.50 -1.53
CA ASN A 111 -0.26 -13.42 -0.69
C ASN A 111 -1.21 -12.22 -0.76
N ILE A 112 -1.01 -11.19 0.06
CA ILE A 112 -1.58 -9.86 -0.13
C ILE A 112 -0.51 -8.93 -0.71
N ASN A 113 -0.75 -8.41 -1.91
CA ASN A 113 0.19 -7.58 -2.64
C ASN A 113 -0.28 -6.12 -2.68
N PHE A 114 0.47 -5.24 -2.04
CA PHE A 114 0.22 -3.82 -1.94
C PHE A 114 0.95 -3.09 -3.08
N VAL A 115 0.22 -2.70 -4.13
CA VAL A 115 0.82 -2.02 -5.30
C VAL A 115 0.71 -0.50 -5.15
N THR A 116 1.84 0.20 -5.08
CA THR A 116 1.97 1.66 -4.98
C THR A 116 1.32 2.24 -3.71
N ALA A 117 1.48 1.56 -2.58
CA ALA A 117 0.85 1.95 -1.32
C ALA A 117 1.64 2.97 -0.48
N THR A 118 2.80 3.48 -0.96
CA THR A 118 3.72 4.35 -0.20
C THR A 118 3.03 5.53 0.48
N HIS A 119 2.22 6.30 -0.25
CA HIS A 119 1.51 7.48 0.30
C HIS A 119 0.34 7.12 1.23
N TYR A 120 -0.04 5.85 1.28
CA TYR A 120 -1.05 5.30 2.18
C TYR A 120 -0.46 4.29 3.18
N ALA A 121 0.88 4.26 3.35
CA ALA A 121 1.55 3.24 4.16
C ALA A 121 0.98 3.10 5.59
N PRO A 122 0.73 4.18 6.36
CA PRO A 122 0.14 4.04 7.70
C PRO A 122 -1.24 3.38 7.67
N GLN A 123 -2.11 3.80 6.75
CA GLN A 123 -3.47 3.28 6.63
C GLN A 123 -3.48 1.83 6.11
N ALA A 124 -2.61 1.50 5.17
CA ALA A 124 -2.44 0.14 4.65
C ALA A 124 -1.97 -0.81 5.76
N MET A 125 -0.98 -0.41 6.56
CA MET A 125 -0.48 -1.21 7.68
C MET A 125 -1.50 -1.30 8.83
N ALA A 126 -2.28 -0.25 9.08
CA ALA A 126 -3.41 -0.33 10.02
C ALA A 126 -4.45 -1.36 9.55
N ALA A 127 -4.76 -1.40 8.26
CA ALA A 127 -5.71 -2.36 7.69
C ALA A 127 -5.17 -3.79 7.73
N LEU A 128 -3.87 -3.97 7.47
CA LEU A 128 -3.19 -5.25 7.59
C LEU A 128 -3.18 -5.75 9.03
N THR A 129 -2.85 -4.89 10.00
CA THR A 129 -2.89 -5.22 11.43
C THR A 129 -4.28 -5.74 11.81
N LEU A 130 -5.33 -5.00 11.42
CA LEU A 130 -6.72 -5.40 11.67
C LEU A 130 -7.11 -6.69 10.94
N ALA A 131 -6.58 -6.95 9.75
CA ALA A 131 -6.81 -8.21 9.03
C ALA A 131 -6.13 -9.39 9.74
N ARG A 132 -4.90 -9.22 10.23
CA ARG A 132 -4.16 -10.22 11.01
C ARG A 132 -4.86 -10.54 12.33
N GLU A 133 -5.38 -9.54 13.03
CA GLU A 133 -6.21 -9.73 14.23
C GLU A 133 -7.47 -10.58 13.96
N LYS A 134 -8.01 -10.48 12.74
CA LYS A 134 -9.16 -11.28 12.27
C LYS A 134 -8.77 -12.61 11.63
N GLY A 135 -7.48 -12.97 11.63
CA GLY A 135 -7.01 -14.28 11.20
C GLY A 135 -6.44 -14.35 9.79
N LEU A 136 -6.06 -13.23 9.15
CA LEU A 136 -5.24 -13.24 7.94
C LEU A 136 -3.88 -13.92 8.22
N LYS A 137 -3.49 -14.91 7.42
CA LYS A 137 -2.27 -15.73 7.64
C LYS A 137 -1.32 -15.78 6.45
N ILE A 138 -1.80 -15.44 5.25
CA ILE A 138 -0.95 -15.47 4.05
C ILE A 138 0.12 -14.36 4.07
N PRO A 139 1.26 -14.57 3.37
CA PRO A 139 2.32 -13.58 3.28
C PRO A 139 1.88 -12.26 2.64
N THR A 140 2.73 -11.25 2.77
CA THR A 140 2.51 -9.91 2.24
C THR A 140 3.64 -9.48 1.31
N VAL A 141 3.27 -8.78 0.24
CA VAL A 141 4.18 -8.26 -0.77
C VAL A 141 4.01 -6.75 -0.84
N TRP A 142 5.12 -6.01 -0.77
CA TRP A 142 5.16 -4.57 -1.02
C TRP A 142 5.67 -4.33 -2.43
N ASN A 143 4.74 -4.19 -3.38
CA ASN A 143 5.04 -3.87 -4.77
C ASN A 143 5.09 -2.34 -4.94
N THR A 144 6.28 -1.83 -5.21
CA THR A 144 6.58 -0.40 -5.13
C THR A 144 7.47 0.07 -6.27
N ILE A 145 7.46 1.37 -6.52
CA ILE A 145 8.41 2.08 -7.39
C ILE A 145 9.76 2.36 -6.69
N GLY A 146 9.95 1.88 -5.46
CA GLY A 146 11.20 2.00 -4.71
C GLY A 146 11.54 3.41 -4.23
N TYR A 147 10.54 4.29 -4.12
CA TYR A 147 10.70 5.70 -3.77
C TYR A 147 10.22 6.03 -2.35
N GLU A 148 10.54 5.16 -1.39
CA GLU A 148 10.34 5.34 0.05
C GLU A 148 11.55 5.95 0.74
N THR A 149 11.36 6.59 1.90
CA THR A 149 12.50 6.90 2.77
C THR A 149 13.02 5.64 3.46
N VAL A 150 14.31 5.60 3.79
CA VAL A 150 14.92 4.50 4.58
C VAL A 150 14.18 4.27 5.89
N GLN A 151 13.67 5.35 6.52
CA GLN A 151 12.88 5.25 7.74
C GLN A 151 11.58 4.47 7.51
N VAL A 152 10.85 4.74 6.43
CA VAL A 152 9.62 4.01 6.09
C VAL A 152 9.91 2.53 5.85
N ILE A 153 10.96 2.19 5.08
CA ILE A 153 11.34 0.78 4.85
C ILE A 153 11.64 0.05 6.18
N LYS A 154 12.38 0.68 7.10
CA LYS A 154 12.66 0.08 8.42
C LYS A 154 11.39 -0.16 9.24
N LEU A 155 10.39 0.71 9.12
CA LEU A 155 9.10 0.55 9.80
C LEU A 155 8.24 -0.55 9.14
N LEU A 156 8.25 -0.62 7.81
CA LEU A 156 7.52 -1.63 7.03
C LEU A 156 8.04 -3.06 7.25
N ASN A 157 9.31 -3.25 7.64
CA ASN A 157 9.89 -4.57 7.91
C ASN A 157 9.17 -5.37 9.02
N ASN A 158 8.37 -4.73 9.88
CA ASN A 158 7.56 -5.45 10.86
C ASN A 158 6.23 -5.96 10.28
N PHE A 159 5.91 -5.60 9.04
CA PHE A 159 4.65 -5.91 8.38
C PHE A 159 4.83 -6.71 7.10
N ILE A 160 5.83 -6.34 6.29
CA ILE A 160 6.03 -6.80 4.92
C ILE A 160 7.02 -7.98 4.88
N ASP A 161 6.61 -9.07 4.24
CA ASP A 161 7.44 -10.27 4.09
C ASP A 161 8.33 -10.21 2.85
N ILE A 162 7.83 -9.63 1.75
CA ILE A 162 8.49 -9.59 0.44
C ILE A 162 8.43 -8.17 -0.12
N TYR A 163 9.57 -7.65 -0.59
CA TYR A 163 9.63 -6.39 -1.34
C TYR A 163 9.82 -6.65 -2.81
N LEU A 164 8.97 -6.03 -3.64
CA LEU A 164 9.02 -6.11 -5.10
C LEU A 164 9.16 -4.68 -5.66
N PRO A 165 10.39 -4.16 -5.81
CA PRO A 165 10.62 -2.88 -6.44
C PRO A 165 10.55 -3.00 -7.97
N ASP A 166 9.58 -2.35 -8.61
CA ASP A 166 9.52 -2.14 -10.05
C ASP A 166 10.10 -0.76 -10.39
N LEU A 167 11.38 -0.76 -10.78
CA LEU A 167 12.09 0.41 -11.24
C LEU A 167 12.31 0.28 -12.76
N ARG A 168 11.68 1.16 -13.53
CA ARG A 168 11.87 1.30 -14.99
C ARG A 168 12.27 2.71 -15.33
#